data_AF-A0A7G8FTV6-F1
#
_entry.id   AF-A0A7G8FTV6-F1
#
_cell.length_a   1.000
_cell.length_b   1.000
_cell.length_c   1.000
_cell.angle_alpha   90.00
_cell.angle_beta   90.00
_cell.angle_gamma   90.00
#
_symmetry.space_group_name_H-M   'P 1'
#
loop_
_entity.id
_entity.type
_entity.pdbx_description
1 polymer ?
#
loop_
_entity_poly.entity_id
_entity_poly.type
_entity_poly.pdbx_seq_one_letter_code
_entity_poly.pdbx_strand_id
1 'polypeptide(L)' 'MHDHKRYTVRYRDANSNRIEGCYYAGDAFEARVLAMEMIKYIKDHPNAIDLIRCEEGHSSLMAA' A
#
# COMPACT_ATOMS: atom_id res chain seq x y z
N MET A 1 -1.58 14.81 -16.21
CA MET A 1 -1.34 13.38 -15.92
C MET A 1 -0.99 13.33 -14.44
N HIS A 2 -1.76 12.62 -13.62
CA HIS A 2 -1.35 12.41 -12.23
C HIS A 2 -0.16 11.45 -12.25
N ASP A 3 0.98 11.89 -11.72
CA ASP A 3 2.14 11.03 -11.53
C ASP A 3 1.74 9.94 -10.54
N HIS A 4 1.55 8.71 -11.03
CA HIS A 4 1.25 7.58 -10.17
C HIS A 4 2.54 7.08 -9.55
N LYS A 5 2.58 7.16 -8.23
CA LYS A 5 3.71 6.75 -7.40
C LYS A 5 3.53 5.31 -6.96
N ARG A 6 4.64 4.65 -6.66
CA ARG A 6 4.60 3.32 -6.05
C ARG A 6 4.31 3.43 -4.55
N TYR A 7 3.27 2.76 -4.10
CA TYR A 7 2.89 2.64 -2.70
C TYR A 7 2.95 1.18 -2.25
N THR A 8 3.51 0.95 -1.07
CA THR A 8 3.47 -0.33 -0.36
C THR A 8 2.39 -0.26 0.70
N VAL A 9 1.38 -1.12 0.58
CA VAL A 9 0.31 -1.30 1.56
C VAL A 9 0.57 -2.57 2.35
N ARG A 10 0.71 -2.47 3.66
CA ARG A 10 0.86 -3.60 4.57
C ARG A 10 -0.41 -3.83 5.37
N TYR A 11 -0.86 -5.07 5.43
CA TYR A 11 -2.00 -5.48 6.24
C TYR A 11 -1.73 -6.76 7.00
N ARG A 12 -2.54 -7.01 8.03
CA ARG A 12 -2.56 -8.27 8.78
C ARG A 12 -3.72 -9.14 8.34
N ASP A 13 -3.47 -10.41 8.04
CA ASP A 13 -4.52 -11.38 7.76
C ASP A 13 -5.21 -11.90 9.04
N ALA A 14 -6.18 -12.81 8.89
CA ALA A 14 -6.88 -13.43 10.03
C ALA A 14 -5.95 -14.23 10.96
N ASN A 15 -4.80 -14.69 10.46
CA ASN A 15 -3.79 -15.42 11.22
C ASN A 15 -2.72 -14.47 11.79
N SER A 16 -2.94 -13.15 11.72
CA SER A 16 -1.98 -12.12 12.11
C SER A 16 -0.67 -12.11 11.31
N ASN A 17 -0.63 -12.75 10.14
CA ASN A 17 0.51 -12.67 9.24
C ASN A 17 0.56 -11.28 8.59
N ARG A 18 1.77 -10.73 8.47
CA ARG A 18 2.00 -9.47 7.76
C ARG A 18 2.15 -9.75 6.28
N ILE A 19 1.29 -9.14 5.49
CA ILE A 19 1.31 -9.23 4.03
C ILE A 19 1.48 -7.82 3.47
N GLU A 20 2.31 -7.70 2.44
CA GLU A 20 2.60 -6.44 1.75
C GLU A 20 2.18 -6.55 0.29
N GLY A 21 1.50 -5.52 -0.21
CA GLY A 21 1.11 -5.38 -1.61
C GLY A 21 1.60 -4.05 -2.17
N CYS A 22 2.11 -4.06 -3.40
CA CYS A 22 2.59 -2.86 -4.10
C CYS A 22 1.53 -2.38 -5.10
N TYR A 23 1.21 -1.09 -5.04
CA TYR A 23 0.19 -0.45 -5.87
C TYR A 23 0.73 0.83 -6.49
N TYR A 24 0.37 1.11 -7.74
CA TYR A 24 0.62 2.41 -8.36
C TYR A 24 -0.61 3.28 -8.17
N ALA A 25 -0.45 4.42 -7.52
CA ALA A 25 -1.54 5.34 -7.18
C ALA A 25 -1.04 6.79 -7.15
N GLY A 26 -1.92 7.76 -7.33
CA GLY A 26 -1.60 9.18 -7.14
C GLY A 26 -1.34 9.53 -5.68
N ASP A 27 -2.08 8.92 -4.75
CA ASP A 27 -1.94 9.14 -3.31
C ASP A 27 -2.11 7.86 -2.47
N ALA A 28 -1.86 7.98 -1.16
CA ALA A 28 -2.01 6.87 -0.21
C ALA A 28 -3.47 6.41 -0.05
N PHE A 29 -4.45 7.26 -0.32
CA PHE A 29 -5.87 6.92 -0.23
C PHE A 29 -6.30 6.06 -1.43
N GLU A 30 -5.89 6.42 -2.63
CA GLU A 30 -6.10 5.62 -3.83
C GLU A 30 -5.39 4.26 -3.71
N ALA A 31 -4.15 4.21 -3.19
CA ALA A 31 -3.48 2.94 -2.89
C ALA A 31 -4.28 2.06 -1.91
N ARG A 32 -4.94 2.67 -0.91
CA ARG A 32 -5.83 1.99 0.02
C ARG A 32 -7.06 1.41 -0.67
N VAL A 33 -7.70 2.19 -1.54
CA VAL A 33 -8.89 1.76 -2.29
C VAL A 33 -8.53 0.60 -3.21
N LEU A 34 -7.42 0.69 -3.95
CA LEU A 34 -6.92 -0.39 -4.79
C LEU A 34 -6.65 -1.67 -3.99
N ALA A 35 -6.03 -1.55 -2.81
CA ALA A 35 -5.82 -2.71 -1.93
C ALA A 35 -7.14 -3.34 -1.47
N MET A 36 -8.16 -2.54 -1.17
CA MET A 36 -9.51 -3.02 -0.82
C MET A 36 -10.23 -3.68 -2.00
N GLU A 37 -10.08 -3.17 -3.22
CA GLU A 37 -10.69 -3.76 -4.41
C GLU A 37 -10.07 -5.12 -4.74
N MET A 38 -8.75 -5.24 -4.57
CA MET A 38 -7.99 -6.45 -4.91
C MET A 38 -8.07 -7.52 -3.81
N ILE A 39 -8.16 -7.13 -2.55
CA ILE A 39 -8.06 -8.04 -1.40
C ILE A 39 -9.35 -7.96 -0.59
N LYS A 40 -10.21 -8.98 -0.77
CA LYS A 40 -11.50 -9.10 -0.08
C LYS A 40 -11.38 -8.96 1.43
N TYR A 41 -10.35 -9.53 2.03
CA TYR A 41 -10.11 -9.44 3.47
C TYR A 41 -9.94 -7.98 3.94
N ILE A 42 -9.21 -7.16 3.19
CA ILE A 42 -9.01 -5.75 3.51
C ILE A 42 -10.29 -4.94 3.25
N LYS A 43 -11.07 -5.32 2.23
CA LYS A 43 -12.39 -4.72 1.97
C LYS A 43 -13.33 -4.88 3.16
N ASP A 44 -13.38 -6.09 3.70
CA ASP A 44 -14.24 -6.43 4.85
C ASP A 44 -13.64 -5.90 6.18
N HIS A 45 -12.31 -5.80 6.26
CA HIS A 45 -11.57 -5.30 7.41
C HIS A 45 -10.61 -4.15 7.04
N PRO A 46 -11.13 -2.94 6.77
CA PRO A 46 -10.33 -1.81 6.31
C PRO A 46 -9.31 -1.31 7.35
N ASN A 47 -9.53 -1.66 8.62
CA ASN A 47 -8.63 -1.36 9.75
C ASN A 47 -7.49 -2.38 9.90
N ALA A 48 -7.48 -3.46 9.10
CA ALA A 48 -6.39 -4.43 9.09
C ALA A 48 -5.14 -3.90 8.38
N ILE A 49 -5.25 -2.77 7.65
CA ILE A 49 -4.13 -2.06 7.05
C ILE A 49 -3.34 -1.36 8.15
N ASP A 50 -2.07 -1.73 8.29
CA ASP A 50 -1.18 -1.18 9.29
C ASP A 50 -0.33 -0.01 8.76
N LEU A 51 -0.03 -0.02 7.46
CA LEU A 51 0.92 0.91 6.85
C LEU A 51 0.58 1.13 5.38
N ILE A 52 0.67 2.38 4.94
CA ILE A 52 0.74 2.74 3.52
C ILE A 52 1.96 3.64 3.35
N ARG A 53 2.96 3.20 2.59
CA ARG A 53 4.23 3.91 2.39
C ARG A 53 4.43 4.24 0.92
N CYS A 54 4.73 5.51 0.61
CA CYS A 54 5.18 5.90 -0.71
C CYS A 54 6.67 5.55 -0.88
N GLU A 55 7.00 4.78 -1.91
CA GLU A 55 8.38 4.37 -2.19
C GLU A 55 9.18 5.45 -2.94
N GLU A 56 8.52 6.44 -3.56
CA GLU A 56 9.20 7.51 -4.30
C GLU A 56 9.95 8.50 -3.41
N GLY A 57 9.67 8.52 -2.11
CA GLY A 57 10.42 9.31 -1.14
C GLY A 57 11.79 8.74 -0.76
N HIS A 58 12.12 7.52 -1.20
CA HIS A 58 13.37 6.82 -0.86
C HIS A 58 14.41 6.80 -1.99
N SER A 59 14.19 7.56 -3.07
CA SER A 59 15.05 7.60 -4.25
C SER A 59 16.15 8.67 -4.21
N SER A 60 16.74 8.96 -3.05
CA SER A 60 17.84 9.95 -2.96
C SER A 60 19.02 9.56 -2.08
N LEU A 61 19.20 8.27 -1.73
CA LEU A 61 20.34 7.88 -0.88
C LEU A 61 21.08 6.58 -1.23
N MET A 62 21.01 6.10 -2.47
CA MET A 62 21.89 4.99 -2.92
C MET A 62 22.57 5.32 -4.25
N ALA A 63 23.42 6.36 -4.20
CA ALA A 63 24.51 6.56 -5.15
C ALA A 63 25.76 6.92 -4.33
N ALA A 64 26.55 5.91 -3.96
CA ALA A 64 27.91 6.05 -3.44
C ALA A 64 28.72 4.84 -3.92
#